data_AF-A0A498CLH0-F1
#
_entry.id   AF-A0A498CLH0-F1
#
_cell.length_a   1.000
_cell.length_b   1.000
_cell.length_c   1.000
_cell.angle_alpha   90.00
_cell.angle_beta   90.00
_cell.angle_gamma   90.00
#
_symmetry.space_group_name_H-M   'P 1'
#
loop_
_entity.id
_entity.type
_entity.pdbx_description
1 polymer ?
#
loop_
_entity_poly.entity_id
_entity_poly.type
_entity_poly.pdbx_seq_one_letter_code
_entity_poly.pdbx_strand_id
1 'polypeptide(L)'
;MISNLERYKKDLDALIATGDNLFNGIQRYAHREEFDKEVNKQLGKGAEEFLKGVPNFRSEYQAWYSEALSLIRQLLPDRLADFVRHYEKPKTRKSVGFESYRIEDALQGLEITRGREKIVGVDAAIPHFQQQLAILNSVKPRFESSLFDISQLVQADLFDSELDAAGALLKQRFTRAAGAMAGVVLERHLAQVCSNHAIKVAKKAPGISDLNELLKSAGVTDVPQWRFIQHLGDVRNLCDHSKAVEPTMEQVSDLVAGVKKITKTLF
;
A
#
# COMPACT_ATOMS: atom_id res chain seq x y z
N MET A 1 4.43 -12.36 21.34
CA MET A 1 4.06 -12.55 19.92
C MET A 1 4.34 -11.24 19.21
N ILE A 2 5.15 -11.27 18.15
CA ILE A 2 5.37 -10.09 17.31
C ILE A 2 4.07 -9.84 16.53
N SER A 3 3.57 -8.60 16.50
CA SER A 3 2.38 -8.26 15.72
C SER A 3 2.67 -8.44 14.23
N ASN A 4 1.66 -8.71 13.41
CA ASN A 4 1.86 -8.85 11.95
C ASN A 4 2.53 -7.62 11.33
N LEU A 5 2.27 -6.42 11.88
CA LEU A 5 2.89 -5.17 11.46
C LEU A 5 4.40 -5.17 11.71
N GLU A 6 4.83 -5.55 12.91
CA GLU A 6 6.25 -5.60 13.27
C GLU A 6 7.00 -6.68 12.45
N ARG A 7 6.33 -7.77 12.10
CA ARG A 7 6.90 -8.75 11.16
C ARG A 7 7.13 -8.12 9.78
N TYR A 8 6.15 -7.42 9.21
CA TYR A 8 6.29 -6.77 7.91
C TYR A 8 7.36 -5.67 7.88
N LYS A 9 7.49 -4.89 8.96
CA LYS A 9 8.59 -3.91 9.09
C LYS A 9 9.96 -4.60 9.04
N LYS A 10 10.11 -5.69 9.79
CA LYS A 10 11.35 -6.47 9.80
C LYS A 10 11.65 -7.08 8.43
N ASP A 11 10.65 -7.62 7.74
CA ASP A 11 10.81 -8.18 6.39
C ASP A 11 11.20 -7.08 5.38
N LEU A 12 10.60 -5.89 5.48
CA LEU A 12 10.99 -4.72 4.68
C LEU A 12 12.45 -4.31 4.93
N ASP A 13 12.87 -4.22 6.19
CA ASP A 13 14.26 -3.88 6.53
C ASP A 13 15.24 -4.92 5.99
N ALA A 14 14.89 -6.21 6.04
CA ALA A 14 15.72 -7.28 5.46
C ALA A 14 15.82 -7.17 3.92
N LEU A 15 14.72 -6.84 3.25
CA LEU A 15 14.70 -6.63 1.80
C LEU A 15 15.51 -5.40 1.37
N ILE A 16 15.47 -4.33 2.16
CA ILE A 16 16.28 -3.12 1.94
C ILE A 16 17.76 -3.44 2.14
N ALA A 17 18.12 -4.13 3.23
CA ALA A 17 19.51 -4.53 3.49
C ALA A 17 20.06 -5.44 2.38
N THR A 18 19.23 -6.33 1.83
CA THR A 18 19.58 -7.14 0.66
C THR A 18 19.83 -6.25 -0.57
N GLY A 19 19.02 -5.21 -0.76
CA GLY A 19 19.20 -4.20 -1.81
C GLY A 19 20.49 -3.39 -1.65
N ASP A 20 20.84 -2.98 -0.43
CA ASP A 20 22.11 -2.30 -0.12
C ASP A 20 23.33 -3.19 -0.44
N ASN A 21 23.24 -4.48 -0.11
CA ASN A 21 24.29 -5.45 -0.47
C ASN A 21 24.39 -5.63 -1.99
N LEU A 22 23.26 -5.71 -2.69
CA LEU A 22 23.24 -5.73 -4.16
C LEU A 22 23.79 -4.45 -4.79
N PHE A 23 23.67 -3.30 -4.10
CA PHE A 23 24.27 -2.04 -4.56
C PHE A 23 25.80 -2.13 -4.56
N ASN A 24 26.39 -2.80 -3.59
CA ASN A 24 27.82 -3.15 -3.63
C ASN A 24 28.12 -4.16 -4.76
N GLY A 25 27.22 -5.12 -4.98
CA GLY A 25 27.31 -6.10 -6.06
C GLY A 25 27.38 -5.47 -7.46
N ILE A 26 26.51 -4.49 -7.78
CA ILE A 26 26.52 -3.83 -9.09
C ILE A 26 27.74 -2.91 -9.27
N GLN A 27 28.19 -2.23 -8.21
CA GLN A 27 29.41 -1.42 -8.25
C GLN A 27 30.64 -2.29 -8.54
N ARG A 28 30.78 -3.41 -7.83
CA ARG A 28 31.85 -4.38 -8.07
C ARG A 28 31.75 -5.04 -9.44
N TYR A 29 30.53 -5.26 -9.95
CA TYR A 29 30.32 -5.79 -11.29
C TYR A 29 30.79 -4.80 -12.38
N ALA A 30 30.52 -3.50 -12.20
CA ALA A 30 30.95 -2.46 -13.13
C ALA A 30 32.45 -2.16 -13.07
N HIS A 31 33.03 -2.15 -11.87
CA HIS A 31 34.37 -1.62 -11.58
C HIS A 31 35.12 -2.52 -10.61
N ARG A 32 35.37 -3.79 -10.99
CA ARG A 32 35.91 -4.79 -10.05
C ARG A 32 37.24 -4.38 -9.42
N GLU A 33 38.18 -3.92 -10.23
CA GLU A 33 39.53 -3.57 -9.74
C GLU A 33 39.49 -2.32 -8.84
N GLU A 34 38.79 -1.26 -9.25
CA GLU A 34 38.68 -0.04 -8.44
C GLU A 34 37.92 -0.30 -7.14
N PHE A 35 36.83 -1.07 -7.21
CA PHE A 35 36.03 -1.44 -6.04
C PHE A 35 36.84 -2.26 -5.04
N ASP A 36 37.48 -3.35 -5.49
CA ASP A 36 38.27 -4.21 -4.61
C ASP A 36 39.44 -3.41 -3.99
N LYS A 37 40.06 -2.49 -4.75
CA LYS A 37 41.12 -1.60 -4.24
C LYS A 37 40.62 -0.64 -3.17
N GLU A 38 39.48 0.01 -3.38
CA GLU A 38 38.92 0.95 -2.40
C GLU A 38 38.45 0.24 -1.13
N VAL A 39 37.84 -0.95 -1.25
CA VAL A 39 37.47 -1.79 -0.11
C VAL A 39 38.71 -2.18 0.72
N ASN A 40 39.79 -2.61 0.06
CA ASN A 40 41.05 -2.93 0.73
C ASN A 40 41.64 -1.72 1.48
N LYS A 41 41.53 -0.53 0.89
CA LYS A 41 41.99 0.72 1.50
C LYS A 41 41.16 1.11 2.74
N GLN A 42 39.83 0.94 2.69
CA GLN A 42 38.94 1.36 3.78
C GLN A 42 38.85 0.35 4.93
N LEU A 43 38.80 -0.96 4.63
CA LEU A 43 38.56 -2.01 5.62
C LEU A 43 39.81 -2.75 6.09
N GLY A 44 40.94 -2.62 5.39
CA GLY A 44 42.20 -3.26 5.74
C GLY A 44 42.03 -4.77 5.96
N LYS A 45 42.20 -5.23 7.21
CA LYS A 45 42.07 -6.65 7.57
C LYS A 45 40.68 -7.25 7.35
N GLY A 46 39.62 -6.43 7.37
CA GLY A 46 38.23 -6.87 7.13
C GLY A 46 37.81 -6.90 5.67
N ALA A 47 38.67 -6.44 4.75
CA ALA A 47 38.34 -6.31 3.33
C ALA A 47 38.04 -7.66 2.66
N GLU A 48 38.81 -8.70 2.97
CA GLU A 48 38.63 -10.02 2.36
C GLU A 48 37.28 -10.65 2.75
N GLU A 49 36.88 -10.53 4.01
CA GLU A 49 35.60 -11.03 4.51
C GLU A 49 34.44 -10.28 3.86
N PHE A 50 34.53 -8.94 3.78
CA PHE A 50 33.53 -8.12 3.10
C PHE A 50 33.40 -8.51 1.62
N LEU A 51 34.50 -8.61 0.88
CA LEU A 51 34.50 -8.95 -0.55
C LEU A 51 33.94 -10.35 -0.83
N LYS A 52 34.06 -11.29 0.12
CA LYS A 52 33.40 -12.61 0.04
C LYS A 52 31.89 -12.52 0.25
N GLY A 53 31.44 -11.55 1.06
CA GLY A 53 30.03 -11.30 1.32
C GLY A 53 29.31 -10.45 0.26
N VAL A 54 30.04 -9.82 -0.67
CA VAL A 54 29.42 -9.04 -1.75
C VAL A 54 28.65 -9.98 -2.70
N PRO A 55 27.33 -9.81 -2.86
CA PRO A 55 26.51 -10.71 -3.67
C PRO A 55 26.82 -10.58 -5.17
N ASN A 56 26.54 -11.64 -5.91
CA ASN A 56 26.63 -11.61 -7.36
C ASN A 56 25.38 -10.96 -7.94
N PHE A 57 25.52 -9.71 -8.37
CA PHE A 57 24.40 -8.92 -8.89
C PHE A 57 23.62 -9.63 -10.01
N ARG A 58 24.29 -10.33 -10.93
CA ARG A 58 23.62 -10.94 -12.09
C ARG A 58 22.69 -12.09 -11.69
N SER A 59 23.07 -12.89 -10.70
CA SER A 59 22.28 -14.04 -10.26
C SER A 59 21.26 -13.67 -9.18
N GLU A 60 21.56 -12.70 -8.33
CA GLU A 60 20.75 -12.41 -7.14
C GLU A 60 19.74 -11.27 -7.36
N TYR A 61 19.96 -10.40 -8.35
CA TYR A 61 19.06 -9.28 -8.64
C TYR A 61 17.61 -9.71 -8.89
N GLN A 62 17.38 -10.78 -9.64
CA GLN A 62 16.02 -11.20 -10.02
C GLN A 62 15.17 -11.64 -8.82
N ALA A 63 15.80 -12.27 -7.81
CA ALA A 63 15.12 -12.66 -6.59
C ALA A 63 14.67 -11.41 -5.80
N TRP A 64 15.61 -10.48 -5.57
CA TRP A 64 15.32 -9.20 -4.91
C TRP A 64 14.27 -8.37 -5.67
N TYR A 65 14.41 -8.25 -6.99
CA TYR A 65 13.51 -7.47 -7.82
C TYR A 65 12.08 -8.02 -7.78
N SER A 66 11.92 -9.34 -7.78
CA SER A 66 10.59 -9.97 -7.73
C SER A 66 9.86 -9.67 -6.42
N GLU A 67 10.57 -9.76 -5.30
CA GLU A 67 10.02 -9.46 -3.98
C GLU A 67 9.70 -7.96 -3.84
N ALA A 68 10.65 -7.09 -4.19
CA ALA A 68 10.46 -5.64 -4.18
C ALA A 68 9.31 -5.20 -5.09
N LEU A 69 9.19 -5.77 -6.30
CA LEU A 69 8.11 -5.45 -7.23
C LEU A 69 6.74 -5.80 -6.66
N SER A 70 6.62 -6.94 -5.98
CA SER A 70 5.37 -7.34 -5.32
C SER A 70 4.99 -6.38 -4.21
N LEU A 71 5.97 -5.98 -3.39
CA LEU A 71 5.77 -5.02 -2.31
C LEU A 71 5.36 -3.64 -2.83
N ILE A 72 6.08 -3.10 -3.83
CA ILE A 72 5.78 -1.79 -4.43
C ILE A 72 4.39 -1.80 -5.06
N ARG A 73 3.98 -2.89 -5.73
CA ARG A 73 2.63 -3.01 -6.29
C ARG A 73 1.55 -2.89 -5.21
N GLN A 74 1.79 -3.42 -4.02
CA GLN A 74 0.83 -3.42 -2.93
C GLN A 74 0.82 -2.09 -2.16
N LEU A 75 1.99 -1.52 -1.87
CA LEU A 75 2.12 -0.39 -0.94
C LEU A 75 2.35 0.97 -1.62
N LEU A 76 2.90 0.98 -2.84
CA LEU A 76 3.17 2.19 -3.62
C LEU A 76 2.79 2.01 -5.10
N PRO A 77 1.51 1.68 -5.41
CA PRO A 77 1.08 1.40 -6.77
C PRO A 77 1.37 2.53 -7.75
N ASP A 78 1.28 3.80 -7.31
CA ASP A 78 1.58 4.97 -8.13
C ASP A 78 3.06 5.07 -8.54
N ARG A 79 3.96 4.43 -7.79
CA ARG A 79 5.41 4.38 -8.08
C ARG A 79 5.82 3.11 -8.81
N LEU A 80 4.90 2.18 -9.05
CA LEU A 80 5.19 0.90 -9.71
C LEU A 80 5.77 1.10 -11.11
N ALA A 81 5.17 2.01 -11.90
CA ALA A 81 5.66 2.29 -13.26
C ALA A 81 7.06 2.89 -13.25
N ASP A 82 7.39 3.75 -12.28
CA ASP A 82 8.74 4.31 -12.13
C ASP A 82 9.76 3.23 -11.79
N PHE A 83 9.40 2.33 -10.87
CA PHE A 83 10.26 1.21 -10.45
C PHE A 83 10.59 0.28 -11.62
N VAL A 84 9.59 -0.08 -12.42
CA VAL A 84 9.74 -0.94 -13.60
C VAL A 84 10.56 -0.26 -14.71
N ARG A 85 10.38 1.04 -14.93
CA ARG A 85 11.10 1.81 -15.97
C ARG A 85 12.62 1.86 -15.76
N HIS A 86 13.10 1.68 -14.53
CA HIS A 86 14.53 1.57 -14.24
C HIS A 86 15.12 0.21 -14.64
N TYR A 87 14.29 -0.83 -14.66
CA TYR A 87 14.67 -2.16 -15.12
C TYR A 87 14.57 -2.29 -16.63
N GLU A 88 13.40 -2.00 -17.21
CA GLU A 88 13.05 -2.34 -18.59
C GLU A 88 13.71 -1.43 -19.64
N LYS A 89 14.20 -2.05 -20.72
CA LYS A 89 14.73 -1.32 -21.88
C LYS A 89 13.64 -0.52 -22.59
N PRO A 90 13.93 0.73 -23.04
CA PRO A 90 12.98 1.48 -23.86
C PRO A 90 12.73 0.77 -25.20
N LYS A 91 11.46 0.48 -25.52
CA LYS A 91 11.06 -0.26 -26.74
C LYS A 91 11.41 0.47 -28.06
N THR A 92 11.54 1.79 -28.03
CA THR A 92 11.73 2.64 -29.22
C THR A 92 13.10 3.31 -29.30
N ARG A 93 14.11 2.79 -28.61
CA ARG A 93 15.46 3.40 -28.60
C ARG A 93 16.16 3.27 -29.96
N LYS A 94 16.69 4.39 -30.47
CA LYS A 94 17.45 4.46 -31.75
C LYS A 94 18.93 4.11 -31.57
N SER A 95 19.47 4.38 -30.40
CA SER A 95 20.85 4.10 -30.02
C SER A 95 20.90 3.71 -28.55
N VAL A 96 21.97 3.03 -28.15
CA VAL A 96 22.22 2.69 -26.75
C VAL A 96 23.39 3.55 -26.26
N GLY A 97 23.08 4.42 -25.30
CA GLY A 97 24.00 5.24 -24.54
C GLY A 97 23.46 5.45 -23.12
N PHE A 98 24.12 6.27 -22.32
CA PHE A 98 23.81 6.48 -20.89
C PHE A 98 22.31 6.71 -20.61
N GLU A 99 21.64 7.56 -21.38
CA GLU A 99 20.21 7.88 -21.16
C GLU A 99 19.25 6.71 -21.41
N SER A 100 19.62 5.80 -22.29
CA SER A 100 18.78 4.70 -22.81
C SER A 100 19.15 3.32 -22.24
N TYR A 101 20.27 3.26 -21.52
CA TYR A 101 20.78 2.06 -20.90
C TYR A 101 20.02 1.79 -19.60
N ARG A 102 19.67 0.52 -19.33
CA ARG A 102 18.87 0.13 -18.16
C ARG A 102 19.47 -1.10 -17.48
N ILE A 103 18.91 -1.48 -16.32
CA ILE A 103 19.43 -2.63 -15.55
C ILE A 103 19.34 -3.92 -16.36
N GLU A 104 18.28 -4.10 -17.16
CA GLU A 104 18.14 -5.26 -18.05
C GLU A 104 19.28 -5.35 -19.09
N ASP A 105 19.85 -4.22 -19.55
CA ASP A 105 21.04 -4.23 -20.42
C ASP A 105 22.27 -4.74 -19.67
N ALA A 106 22.47 -4.29 -18.43
CA ALA A 106 23.58 -4.73 -17.58
C ALA A 106 23.51 -6.23 -17.27
N LEU A 107 22.33 -6.77 -16.97
CA LEU A 107 22.16 -8.20 -16.69
C LEU A 107 22.47 -9.09 -17.90
N GLN A 108 22.18 -8.57 -19.10
CA GLN A 108 22.53 -9.19 -20.38
C GLN A 108 24.00 -8.99 -20.77
N GLY A 109 24.75 -8.17 -20.03
CA GLY A 109 26.16 -7.90 -20.29
C GLY A 109 26.40 -7.03 -21.52
N LEU A 110 25.45 -6.16 -21.88
CA LEU A 110 25.61 -5.28 -23.03
C LEU A 110 26.65 -4.19 -22.74
N GLU A 111 27.69 -4.11 -23.56
CA GLU A 111 28.64 -3.01 -23.54
C GLU A 111 28.83 -2.46 -24.96
N ILE A 112 29.01 -1.15 -25.06
CA ILE A 112 29.26 -0.48 -26.34
C ILE A 112 30.58 0.26 -26.25
N THR A 113 31.44 -0.01 -27.21
CA THR A 113 32.76 0.59 -27.34
C THR A 113 32.90 1.24 -28.70
N ARG A 114 33.70 2.31 -28.76
CA ARG A 114 34.15 2.93 -30.01
C ARG A 114 35.67 2.91 -30.03
N GLY A 115 36.22 1.92 -30.71
CA GLY A 115 37.65 1.64 -30.65
C GLY A 115 38.05 1.17 -29.24
N ARG A 116 38.88 1.95 -28.55
CA ARG A 116 39.34 1.66 -27.18
C ARG A 116 38.51 2.36 -26.09
N GLU A 117 37.60 3.25 -26.47
CA GLU A 117 36.78 4.00 -25.53
C GLU A 117 35.47 3.25 -25.25
N LYS A 118 35.15 3.04 -23.98
CA LYS A 118 33.86 2.52 -23.54
C LYS A 118 32.83 3.66 -23.57
N ILE A 119 31.80 3.51 -24.40
CA ILE A 119 30.70 4.49 -24.51
C ILE A 119 29.70 4.27 -23.38
N VAL A 120 29.31 3.01 -23.13
CA VAL A 120 28.39 2.66 -22.06
C VAL A 120 28.55 1.19 -21.67
N GLY A 121 28.34 0.89 -20.39
CA GLY A 121 28.20 -0.48 -19.90
C GLY A 121 27.52 -0.51 -18.54
N VAL A 122 27.85 -1.51 -17.72
CA VAL A 122 27.21 -1.80 -16.44
C VAL A 122 27.11 -0.60 -15.50
N ASP A 123 28.12 0.27 -15.51
CA ASP A 123 28.20 1.51 -14.74
C ASP A 123 26.99 2.43 -14.95
N ALA A 124 26.42 2.47 -16.15
CA ALA A 124 25.22 3.25 -16.45
C ALA A 124 23.94 2.69 -15.80
N ALA A 125 23.94 1.43 -15.34
CA ALA A 125 22.81 0.86 -14.59
C ALA A 125 22.85 1.17 -13.09
N ILE A 126 24.00 1.60 -12.54
CA ILE A 126 24.15 1.96 -11.12
C ILE A 126 23.11 3.00 -10.67
N PRO A 127 22.97 4.17 -11.32
CA PRO A 127 21.99 5.17 -10.90
C PRO A 127 20.55 4.64 -11.01
N HIS A 128 20.25 3.75 -11.96
CA HIS A 128 18.93 3.14 -12.08
C HIS A 128 18.61 2.19 -10.92
N PHE A 129 19.58 1.36 -10.53
CA PHE A 129 19.41 0.49 -9.38
C PHE A 129 19.30 1.29 -8.07
N GLN A 130 20.09 2.36 -7.93
CA GLN A 130 19.98 3.28 -6.79
C GLN A 130 18.58 3.91 -6.69
N GLN A 131 17.95 4.27 -7.82
CA GLN A 131 16.58 4.79 -7.80
C GLN A 131 15.55 3.71 -7.43
N GLN A 132 15.71 2.46 -7.87
CA GLN A 132 14.86 1.36 -7.42
C GLN A 132 14.95 1.19 -5.89
N LEU A 133 16.15 1.25 -5.33
CA LEU A 133 16.38 1.16 -3.89
C LEU A 133 15.81 2.37 -3.14
N ALA A 134 15.89 3.58 -3.69
CA ALA A 134 15.27 4.77 -3.11
C ALA A 134 13.73 4.67 -3.10
N ILE A 135 13.13 4.14 -4.16
CA ILE A 135 11.69 3.88 -4.22
C ILE A 135 11.29 2.84 -3.17
N LEU A 136 12.06 1.74 -3.02
CA LEU A 136 11.83 0.74 -1.98
C LEU A 136 11.93 1.34 -0.57
N ASN A 137 12.94 2.17 -0.31
CA ASN A 137 13.07 2.88 0.97
C ASN A 137 11.89 3.81 1.27
N SER A 138 11.29 4.42 0.24
CA SER A 138 10.10 5.27 0.40
C SER A 138 8.84 4.54 0.85
N VAL A 139 8.89 3.20 0.97
CA VAL A 139 7.82 2.41 1.60
C VAL A 139 7.81 2.61 3.13
N LYS A 140 8.96 2.85 3.78
CA LYS A 140 9.02 2.94 5.27
C LYS A 140 8.00 3.91 5.86
N PRO A 141 7.85 5.16 5.34
CA PRO A 141 6.85 6.09 5.84
C PRO A 141 5.41 5.59 5.77
N ARG A 142 5.04 4.63 4.89
CA ARG A 142 3.67 4.05 4.87
C ARG A 142 3.28 3.39 6.18
N PHE A 143 4.25 2.92 6.95
CA PHE A 143 4.02 2.23 8.22
C PHE A 143 4.06 3.16 9.45
N GLU A 144 4.31 4.45 9.25
CA GLU A 144 4.59 5.41 10.33
C GLU A 144 3.87 6.75 10.17
N SER A 145 3.70 7.21 8.93
CA SER A 145 3.18 8.54 8.63
C SER A 145 1.66 8.53 8.50
N SER A 146 1.00 9.28 9.37
CA SER A 146 -0.44 9.56 9.33
C SER A 146 -0.90 10.22 8.02
N LEU A 147 0.01 10.81 7.23
CA LEU A 147 -0.31 11.35 5.90
C LEU A 147 -0.79 10.26 4.93
N PHE A 148 -0.38 9.00 5.11
CA PHE A 148 -0.89 7.89 4.30
C PHE A 148 -2.28 7.42 4.71
N ASP A 149 -2.67 7.73 5.95
CA ASP A 149 -3.99 7.43 6.53
C ASP A 149 -4.89 8.68 6.57
N ILE A 150 -4.47 9.79 5.95
CA ILE A 150 -5.16 11.08 6.05
C ILE A 150 -6.61 11.00 5.55
N SER A 151 -6.87 10.17 4.53
CA SER A 151 -8.23 9.94 4.04
C SER A 151 -9.11 9.25 5.08
N GLN A 152 -8.55 8.28 5.83
CA GLN A 152 -9.29 7.57 6.87
C GLN A 152 -9.54 8.49 8.09
N LEU A 153 -8.54 9.30 8.47
CA LEU A 153 -8.68 10.27 9.55
C LEU A 153 -9.72 11.34 9.22
N VAL A 154 -9.63 11.97 8.05
CA VAL A 154 -10.60 13.00 7.61
C VAL A 154 -12.00 12.40 7.45
N GLN A 155 -12.11 11.16 6.98
CA GLN A 155 -13.39 10.47 6.86
C GLN A 155 -13.98 10.14 8.24
N ALA A 156 -13.18 9.72 9.21
CA ALA A 156 -13.61 9.50 10.58
C ALA A 156 -14.13 10.80 11.23
N ASP A 157 -13.40 11.91 11.06
CA ASP A 157 -13.82 13.24 11.54
C ASP A 157 -15.15 13.67 10.89
N LEU A 158 -15.30 13.44 9.57
CA LEU A 158 -16.54 13.73 8.86
C LEU A 158 -17.69 12.88 9.40
N PHE A 159 -17.50 11.57 9.59
CA PHE A 159 -18.52 10.68 10.12
C PHE A 159 -18.92 11.05 11.55
N ASP A 160 -17.97 11.38 12.41
CA ASP A 160 -18.27 11.83 13.77
C ASP A 160 -19.09 13.14 13.76
N SER A 161 -18.76 14.08 12.86
CA SER A 161 -19.54 15.32 12.69
C SER A 161 -20.97 15.08 12.18
N GLU A 162 -21.15 14.16 11.21
CA GLU A 162 -22.47 13.77 10.69
C GLU A 162 -23.29 13.03 11.74
N LEU A 163 -22.68 12.17 12.56
CA LEU A 163 -23.35 11.48 13.66
C LEU A 163 -23.72 12.42 14.81
N ASP A 164 -22.90 13.41 15.11
CA ASP A 164 -23.23 14.44 16.10
C ASP A 164 -24.38 15.33 15.62
N ALA A 165 -24.42 15.66 14.32
CA ALA A 165 -25.55 16.34 13.70
C ALA A 165 -26.83 15.47 13.73
N ALA A 166 -26.74 14.17 13.45
CA ALA A 166 -27.85 13.24 13.58
C ALA A 166 -28.39 13.19 15.03
N GLY A 167 -27.49 13.18 16.02
CA GLY A 167 -27.85 13.28 17.43
C GLY A 167 -28.54 14.60 17.79
N ALA A 168 -28.11 15.72 17.21
CA ALA A 168 -28.77 17.02 17.38
C ALA A 168 -30.18 17.06 16.78
N LEU A 169 -30.37 16.48 15.59
CA LEU A 169 -31.69 16.33 14.95
C LEU A 169 -32.64 15.49 15.80
N LEU A 170 -32.13 14.38 16.35
CA LEU A 170 -32.92 13.49 17.21
C LEU A 170 -33.40 14.20 18.49
N LYS A 171 -32.54 15.03 19.11
CA LYS A 171 -32.92 15.86 20.28
C LYS A 171 -34.07 16.83 19.95
N GLN A 172 -34.15 17.29 18.71
CA GLN A 172 -35.22 18.16 18.22
C GLN A 172 -36.44 17.38 17.68
N ARG A 173 -36.47 16.05 17.87
CA ARG A 173 -37.53 15.15 17.40
C ARG A 173 -37.65 15.03 15.88
N PHE A 174 -36.60 15.40 15.13
CA PHE A 174 -36.51 15.12 13.69
C PHE A 174 -36.04 13.68 13.45
N THR A 175 -36.83 12.71 13.90
CA THR A 175 -36.48 11.28 13.98
C THR A 175 -36.07 10.69 12.64
N ARG A 176 -36.86 10.89 11.59
CA ARG A 176 -36.55 10.36 10.25
C ARG A 176 -35.26 10.95 9.68
N ALA A 177 -35.06 12.26 9.82
CA ALA A 177 -33.85 12.93 9.33
C ALA A 177 -32.60 12.47 10.05
N ALA A 178 -32.67 12.28 11.38
CA ALA A 178 -31.59 11.73 12.17
C ALA A 178 -31.23 10.29 11.73
N GLY A 179 -32.23 9.45 11.51
CA GLY A 179 -32.01 8.07 11.06
C GLY A 179 -31.47 7.97 9.64
N ALA A 180 -31.94 8.83 8.72
CA ALA A 180 -31.41 8.93 7.37
C ALA A 180 -29.91 9.29 7.39
N MET A 181 -29.54 10.31 8.17
CA MET A 181 -28.16 10.78 8.29
C MET A 181 -27.23 9.72 8.89
N ALA A 182 -27.64 9.07 9.98
CA ALA A 182 -26.89 7.94 10.55
C ALA A 182 -26.76 6.77 9.57
N GLY A 183 -27.81 6.52 8.78
CA GLY A 183 -27.84 5.54 7.71
C GLY A 183 -26.78 5.77 6.63
N VAL A 184 -26.65 7.02 6.16
CA VAL A 184 -25.64 7.40 5.17
C VAL A 184 -24.23 7.20 5.70
N VAL A 185 -23.98 7.55 6.97
CA VAL A 185 -22.68 7.31 7.62
C VAL A 185 -22.36 5.81 7.65
N LEU A 186 -23.32 4.97 8.05
CA LEU A 186 -23.14 3.52 8.07
C LEU A 186 -22.82 2.96 6.68
N GLU A 187 -23.57 3.35 5.66
CA GLU A 187 -23.35 2.90 4.28
C GLU A 187 -21.94 3.28 3.77
N ARG A 188 -21.54 4.54 3.95
CA ARG A 188 -20.21 5.02 3.55
C ARG A 188 -19.09 4.30 4.29
N HIS A 189 -19.27 4.03 5.58
CA HIS A 189 -18.28 3.30 6.38
C HIS A 189 -18.15 1.84 5.91
N LEU A 190 -19.26 1.11 5.71
CA LEU A 190 -19.20 -0.27 5.22
C LEU A 190 -18.58 -0.35 3.81
N ALA A 191 -18.85 0.63 2.94
CA ALA A 191 -18.21 0.72 1.63
C ALA A 191 -16.69 0.92 1.74
N GLN A 192 -16.25 1.75 2.70
CA GLN A 192 -14.83 1.95 2.98
C GLN A 192 -14.17 0.65 3.47
N VAL A 193 -14.81 -0.08 4.38
CA VAL A 193 -14.31 -1.37 4.88
C VAL A 193 -14.20 -2.37 3.73
N CYS A 194 -15.21 -2.45 2.85
CA CYS A 194 -15.09 -3.26 1.63
C CYS A 194 -13.85 -2.88 0.79
N SER A 195 -13.57 -1.58 0.62
CA SER A 195 -12.38 -1.11 -0.10
C SER A 195 -11.07 -1.47 0.61
N ASN A 196 -11.00 -1.34 1.94
CA ASN A 196 -9.83 -1.67 2.74
C ASN A 196 -9.46 -3.15 2.62
N HIS A 197 -10.46 -4.04 2.55
CA HIS A 197 -10.28 -5.48 2.37
C HIS A 197 -10.20 -5.93 0.91
N ALA A 198 -10.08 -4.98 -0.03
CA ALA A 198 -10.05 -5.22 -1.48
C ALA A 198 -11.25 -6.04 -2.00
N ILE A 199 -12.41 -5.93 -1.35
CA ILE A 199 -13.64 -6.62 -1.72
C ILE A 199 -14.30 -5.87 -2.88
N LYS A 200 -14.46 -6.55 -4.01
CA LYS A 200 -15.07 -5.96 -5.20
C LYS A 200 -16.58 -5.82 -5.04
N VAL A 201 -17.06 -4.60 -4.95
CA VAL A 201 -18.50 -4.30 -5.00
C VAL A 201 -18.95 -4.20 -6.45
N ALA A 202 -19.69 -5.20 -6.93
CA ALA A 202 -20.14 -5.24 -8.33
C ALA A 202 -21.31 -4.30 -8.64
N LYS A 203 -22.14 -4.00 -7.64
CA LYS A 203 -23.33 -3.16 -7.77
C LYS A 203 -22.92 -1.68 -7.80
N LYS A 204 -23.47 -0.91 -8.76
CA LYS A 204 -23.14 0.52 -8.92
C LYS A 204 -23.56 1.40 -7.74
N ALA A 205 -24.67 1.06 -7.09
CA ALA A 205 -25.19 1.73 -5.90
C ALA A 205 -25.55 0.67 -4.85
N PRO A 206 -24.56 0.19 -4.09
CA PRO A 206 -24.78 -0.79 -3.04
C PRO A 206 -25.46 -0.12 -1.83
N GLY A 207 -26.47 -0.75 -1.26
CA GLY A 207 -27.03 -0.34 0.03
C GLY A 207 -26.34 -1.04 1.19
N ILE A 208 -26.68 -0.64 2.41
CA ILE A 208 -26.18 -1.24 3.67
C ILE A 208 -26.24 -2.78 3.66
N SER A 209 -27.37 -3.37 3.23
CA SER A 209 -27.54 -4.83 3.21
C SER A 209 -26.62 -5.52 2.20
N ASP A 210 -26.41 -4.93 1.02
CA ASP A 210 -25.48 -5.48 0.01
C ASP A 210 -24.04 -5.49 0.56
N LEU A 211 -23.63 -4.38 1.19
CA LEU A 211 -22.29 -4.23 1.77
C LEU A 211 -22.09 -5.18 2.96
N ASN A 212 -23.07 -5.29 3.85
CA ASN A 212 -23.00 -6.17 5.02
C ASN A 212 -22.86 -7.65 4.61
N GLU A 213 -23.57 -8.09 3.56
CA GLU A 213 -23.47 -9.47 3.09
C GLU A 213 -22.11 -9.76 2.43
N LEU A 214 -21.55 -8.78 1.72
CA LEU A 214 -20.20 -8.90 1.15
C LEU A 214 -19.15 -9.06 2.24
N LEU A 215 -19.22 -8.24 3.30
CA LEU A 215 -18.29 -8.30 4.43
C LEU A 215 -18.35 -9.63 5.18
N LYS A 216 -19.55 -10.15 5.41
CA LYS A 216 -19.73 -11.48 6.01
C LYS A 216 -19.21 -12.59 5.10
N SER A 217 -19.52 -12.53 3.81
CA SER A 217 -19.07 -13.53 2.83
C SER A 217 -17.55 -13.57 2.71
N ALA A 218 -16.89 -12.43 2.87
CA ALA A 218 -15.43 -12.31 2.92
C ALA A 218 -14.82 -12.67 4.29
N GLY A 219 -15.64 -13.02 5.29
CA GLY A 219 -15.17 -13.38 6.64
C GLY A 219 -14.71 -12.20 7.49
N VAL A 220 -15.00 -10.95 7.09
CA VAL A 220 -14.61 -9.73 7.84
C VAL A 220 -15.48 -9.56 9.09
N THR A 221 -16.77 -9.89 9.00
CA THR A 221 -17.71 -9.84 10.14
C THR A 221 -18.17 -11.23 10.54
N ASP A 222 -18.24 -11.49 11.84
CA ASP A 222 -18.87 -12.69 12.38
C ASP A 222 -20.41 -12.60 12.36
N VAL A 223 -21.09 -13.70 12.68
CA VAL A 223 -22.56 -13.78 12.64
C VAL A 223 -23.23 -12.75 13.58
N PRO A 224 -22.79 -12.58 14.84
CA PRO A 224 -23.31 -11.52 15.72
C PRO A 224 -23.18 -10.12 15.13
N GLN A 225 -22.00 -9.73 14.64
CA GLN A 225 -21.77 -8.40 14.09
C GLN A 225 -22.56 -8.16 12.81
N TRP A 226 -22.64 -9.17 11.93
CA TRP A 226 -23.47 -9.09 10.73
C TRP A 226 -24.95 -8.88 11.06
N ARG A 227 -25.50 -9.60 12.06
CA ARG A 227 -26.90 -9.41 12.51
C ARG A 227 -27.11 -8.03 13.11
N PHE A 228 -26.14 -7.53 13.85
CA PHE A 228 -26.20 -6.19 14.43
C PHE A 228 -26.25 -5.10 13.34
N ILE A 229 -25.36 -5.17 12.35
CA ILE A 229 -25.37 -4.24 11.21
C ILE A 229 -26.68 -4.35 10.41
N GLN A 230 -27.20 -5.57 10.23
CA GLN A 230 -28.48 -5.79 9.55
C GLN A 230 -29.62 -5.08 10.29
N HIS A 231 -29.67 -5.20 11.63
CA HIS A 231 -30.66 -4.52 12.44
C HIS A 231 -30.60 -2.99 12.28
N LEU A 232 -29.40 -2.40 12.27
CA LEU A 232 -29.23 -0.96 12.02
C LEU A 232 -29.76 -0.57 10.62
N GLY A 233 -29.47 -1.38 9.61
CA GLY A 233 -30.02 -1.19 8.26
C GLY A 233 -31.54 -1.24 8.21
N ASP A 234 -32.17 -2.12 8.99
CA ASP A 234 -33.63 -2.23 9.07
C ASP A 234 -34.26 -1.00 9.72
N VAL A 235 -33.65 -0.45 10.79
CA VAL A 235 -34.09 0.80 11.42
C VAL A 235 -33.94 1.99 10.48
N ARG A 236 -32.82 2.08 9.76
CA ARG A 236 -32.62 3.09 8.70
C ARG A 236 -33.72 3.00 7.65
N ASN A 237 -34.07 1.79 7.22
CA ASN A 237 -35.13 1.57 6.22
C ASN A 237 -36.52 2.00 6.71
N LEU A 238 -36.78 2.00 8.02
CA LEU A 238 -38.01 2.58 8.59
C LEU A 238 -38.03 4.11 8.50
N CYS A 239 -36.86 4.75 8.51
CA CYS A 239 -36.75 6.22 8.42
C CYS A 239 -37.02 6.72 6.99
N ASP A 240 -36.48 6.02 6.00
CA ASP A 240 -36.40 6.50 4.61
C ASP A 240 -37.53 6.02 3.70
N HIS A 241 -38.23 4.93 4.08
CA HIS A 241 -39.36 4.41 3.30
C HIS A 241 -40.70 4.78 3.94
N SER A 242 -41.69 5.11 3.12
CA SER A 242 -43.07 5.40 3.55
C SER A 242 -43.80 4.10 3.91
N LYS A 243 -43.48 3.51 5.07
CA LYS A 243 -44.21 2.37 5.65
C LYS A 243 -45.30 2.86 6.61
N ALA A 244 -46.27 2.00 6.92
CA ALA A 244 -47.35 2.32 7.87
C ALA A 244 -46.88 2.51 9.32
N VAL A 245 -45.65 2.10 9.63
CA VAL A 245 -45.04 2.17 10.96
C VAL A 245 -43.94 3.22 10.94
N GLU A 246 -44.06 4.23 11.79
CA GLU A 246 -43.04 5.26 12.01
C GLU A 246 -41.91 4.75 12.91
N PRO A 247 -40.66 5.18 12.68
CA PRO A 247 -39.56 4.86 13.59
C PRO A 247 -39.73 5.56 14.94
N THR A 248 -39.47 4.85 16.02
CA THR A 248 -39.48 5.46 17.36
C THR A 248 -38.19 6.22 17.64
N MET A 249 -38.22 7.20 18.54
CA MET A 249 -37.00 7.92 18.95
C MET A 249 -35.95 6.98 19.56
N GLU A 250 -36.39 5.96 20.30
CA GLU A 250 -35.51 4.96 20.90
C GLU A 250 -34.78 4.14 19.83
N GLN A 251 -35.52 3.64 18.83
CA GLN A 251 -34.94 2.93 17.69
C GLN A 251 -33.89 3.77 16.96
N VAL A 252 -34.17 5.05 16.71
CA VAL A 252 -33.21 5.94 16.03
C VAL A 252 -32.04 6.32 16.95
N SER A 253 -32.26 6.43 18.25
CA SER A 253 -31.17 6.60 19.22
C SER A 253 -30.22 5.40 19.20
N ASP A 254 -30.77 4.19 19.19
CA ASP A 254 -30.01 2.95 19.06
C ASP A 254 -29.29 2.85 17.72
N LEU A 255 -29.92 3.33 16.63
CA LEU A 255 -29.28 3.44 15.33
C LEU A 255 -28.05 4.35 15.40
N VAL A 256 -28.19 5.59 15.88
CA VAL A 256 -27.08 6.55 15.96
C VAL A 256 -25.94 5.99 16.83
N ALA A 257 -26.27 5.44 18.00
CA ALA A 257 -25.28 4.85 18.90
C ALA A 257 -24.61 3.61 18.29
N GLY A 258 -25.38 2.77 17.60
CA GLY A 258 -24.89 1.57 16.93
C GLY A 258 -23.95 1.89 15.77
N VAL A 259 -24.28 2.89 14.95
CA VAL A 259 -23.38 3.36 13.89
C VAL A 259 -22.09 3.92 14.47
N LYS A 260 -22.18 4.73 15.54
CA LYS A 260 -21.00 5.28 16.23
C LYS A 260 -20.10 4.20 16.84
N LYS A 261 -20.68 3.06 17.22
CA LYS A 261 -19.92 1.86 17.65
C LYS A 261 -19.24 1.21 16.45
N ILE A 262 -19.98 0.93 15.37
CA ILE A 262 -19.45 0.26 14.19
C ILE A 262 -18.28 1.02 13.58
N THR A 263 -18.40 2.35 13.42
CA THR A 263 -17.33 3.20 12.85
C THR A 263 -16.03 3.18 13.65
N LYS A 264 -16.06 2.70 14.91
CA LYS A 264 -14.91 2.60 15.81
C LYS A 264 -14.40 1.18 16.01
N THR A 265 -15.14 0.17 15.53
CA THR A 265 -14.83 -1.24 15.80
C THR A 265 -14.64 -2.10 14.56
N LEU A 266 -15.03 -1.62 13.38
CA LEU A 266 -14.93 -2.34 12.10
C LEU A 266 -14.03 -1.53 11.15
N PHE A 267 -12.99 -2.16 10.60
CA PHE A 267 -12.00 -1.50 9.74
C PHE A 267 -11.62 -2.37 8.55
#